data_AF-A0A7C6E5I2-F1
#
_entry.id   AF-A0A7C6E5I2-F1
#
_cell.length_a   1.000
_cell.length_b   1.000
_cell.length_c   1.000
_cell.angle_alpha   90.00
_cell.angle_beta   90.00
_cell.angle_gamma   90.00
#
_symmetry.space_group_name_H-M   'P 1'
#
loop_
_entity.id
_entity.type
_entity.pdbx_description
1 polymer ?
#
loop_
_entity_poly.entity_id
_entity_poly.type
_entity_poly.pdbx_seq_one_letter_code
_entity_poly.pdbx_strand_id
1 'polypeptide(L)'
;MATELRLIKSREELHSLIPTLIEALNKDFQLALGAAANPFLALEELGYRVDEKIRPAVERRLRFPPATAEKLDELALKIYRLARRTFPLEDADELHRVLFEELKLPRPAAAGVKLTAPLAYHAGRAKPVEDPLEALRGAHPIMEPLLEYRRLEATAPRFAPRELYLRLRRGETWHPISRLQARLHKADKR
;
A
#
# COMPACT_ATOMS: atom_id res chain seq x y z
N MET A 1 -1.98 29.58 -8.78
CA MET A 1 -3.06 28.93 -9.55
C MET A 1 -2.98 27.45 -9.24
N ALA A 2 -4.08 26.82 -8.80
CA ALA A 2 -4.06 25.38 -8.55
C ALA A 2 -3.95 24.68 -9.90
N THR A 3 -2.81 24.04 -10.18
CA THR A 3 -2.66 23.20 -11.36
C THR A 3 -3.67 22.06 -11.26
N GLU A 4 -4.62 22.00 -12.20
CA GLU A 4 -5.60 20.93 -12.25
C GLU A 4 -4.89 19.62 -12.57
N LEU A 5 -4.93 18.65 -11.65
CA LEU A 5 -4.29 17.36 -11.83
C LEU A 5 -5.11 16.51 -12.80
N ARG A 6 -4.44 15.95 -13.82
CA ARG A 6 -5.06 14.99 -14.74
C ARG A 6 -5.36 13.69 -14.00
N LEU A 7 -6.64 13.33 -13.94
CA LEU A 7 -7.08 12.09 -13.31
C LEU A 7 -6.83 10.89 -14.22
N ILE A 8 -6.07 9.91 -13.72
CA ILE A 8 -5.82 8.60 -14.32
C ILE A 8 -6.90 7.64 -13.83
N LYS A 9 -7.76 7.19 -14.75
CA LYS A 9 -8.95 6.40 -14.41
C LYS A 9 -8.79 4.91 -14.63
N SER A 10 -7.77 4.49 -15.37
CA SER A 10 -7.52 3.09 -15.65
C SER A 10 -6.03 2.73 -15.65
N ARG A 11 -5.77 1.42 -15.60
CA ARG A 11 -4.42 0.89 -15.67
C ARG A 11 -3.79 1.10 -17.05
N GLU A 12 -4.60 1.00 -18.10
CA GLU A 12 -4.18 1.20 -19.48
C GLU A 12 -3.73 2.65 -19.69
N GLU A 13 -4.46 3.61 -19.10
CA GLU A 13 -4.05 5.00 -19.09
C GLU A 13 -2.73 5.19 -18.35
N LEU A 14 -2.58 4.62 -17.14
CA LEU A 14 -1.31 4.67 -16.40
C LEU A 14 -0.16 4.08 -17.21
N HIS A 15 -0.39 2.93 -17.86
CA HIS A 15 0.61 2.26 -18.71
C HIS A 15 1.01 3.12 -19.92
N SER A 16 0.06 3.81 -20.54
CA SER A 16 0.35 4.71 -21.67
C SER A 16 1.27 5.87 -21.29
N LEU A 17 1.27 6.28 -20.01
CA LEU A 17 2.09 7.36 -19.48
C LEU A 17 3.50 6.91 -19.09
N ILE A 18 3.75 5.60 -18.93
CA ILE A 18 5.03 5.06 -18.42
C ILE A 18 6.25 5.60 -19.19
N PRO A 19 6.27 5.66 -20.54
CA PRO A 19 7.43 6.19 -21.26
C PRO A 19 7.76 7.63 -20.85
N THR A 20 6.76 8.51 -20.78
CA THR A 20 6.90 9.91 -20.39
C THR A 20 7.34 10.05 -18.93
N LEU A 21 6.77 9.23 -18.04
CA LEU A 21 7.14 9.22 -16.62
C LEU A 21 8.61 8.82 -16.45
N ILE A 22 9.06 7.76 -17.14
CA ILE A 22 10.46 7.31 -17.10
C ILE A 22 11.41 8.42 -17.56
N GLU A 23 11.06 9.14 -18.63
CA GLU A 23 11.87 10.26 -19.11
C GLU A 23 11.99 11.37 -18.07
N ALA A 24 10.89 11.75 -17.41
CA ALA A 24 10.90 12.75 -16.35
C ALA A 24 11.75 12.31 -15.14
N LEU A 25 11.58 11.07 -14.68
CA LEU A 25 12.36 10.52 -13.56
C LEU A 25 13.86 10.46 -13.89
N ASN A 26 14.24 10.11 -15.12
CA ASN A 26 15.65 10.02 -15.50
C ASN A 26 16.33 11.39 -15.66
N LYS A 27 15.56 12.49 -15.75
CA LYS A 27 16.09 13.87 -15.82
C LYS A 27 16.26 14.52 -14.44
N ASP A 28 15.48 14.10 -13.43
CA ASP A 28 15.54 14.64 -12.07
C ASP A 28 15.77 13.51 -11.05
N PHE A 29 17.00 13.45 -10.52
CA PHE A 29 17.39 12.47 -9.51
C PHE A 29 16.54 12.55 -8.23
N GLN A 30 16.20 13.75 -7.76
CA GLN A 30 15.44 13.92 -6.53
C GLN A 30 13.98 13.51 -6.72
N LEU A 31 13.42 13.76 -7.91
CA LEU A 31 12.12 13.22 -8.30
C LEU A 31 12.16 11.69 -8.37
N ALA A 32 13.21 11.10 -8.96
CA ALA A 32 13.37 9.65 -9.02
C ALA A 32 13.44 9.02 -7.62
N LEU A 33 14.19 9.63 -6.70
CA LEU A 33 14.30 9.16 -5.32
C LEU A 33 12.95 9.29 -4.60
N GLY A 34 12.26 10.41 -4.78
CA GLY A 34 10.91 10.62 -4.27
C GLY A 34 9.93 9.58 -4.82
N ALA A 35 9.98 9.27 -6.11
CA ALA A 35 9.12 8.27 -6.75
C ALA A 35 9.38 6.85 -6.24
N ALA A 36 10.63 6.50 -5.94
CA ALA A 36 10.97 5.22 -5.32
C ALA A 36 10.40 5.09 -3.88
N ALA A 37 10.29 6.21 -3.16
CA ALA A 37 9.71 6.24 -1.82
C ALA A 37 8.17 6.31 -1.83
N ASN A 38 7.59 7.09 -2.74
CA ASN A 38 6.16 7.22 -2.95
C ASN A 38 5.82 7.62 -4.41
N PRO A 39 5.42 6.66 -5.25
CA PRO A 39 5.15 6.91 -6.67
C PRO A 39 3.88 7.74 -6.90
N PHE A 40 2.89 7.69 -6.01
CA PHE A 40 1.68 8.50 -6.16
C PHE A 40 1.94 9.98 -5.95
N LEU A 41 2.80 10.34 -5.00
CA LEU A 41 3.19 11.74 -4.79
C LEU A 41 4.05 12.27 -5.95
N ALA A 42 4.91 11.43 -6.54
CA ALA A 42 5.63 11.79 -7.76
C ALA A 42 4.69 11.99 -8.96
N LEU A 43 3.63 11.18 -9.09
CA LEU A 43 2.59 11.41 -10.09
C LEU A 43 1.87 12.75 -9.87
N GLU A 44 1.51 13.08 -8.62
CA GLU A 44 0.89 14.36 -8.26
C GLU A 44 1.78 15.54 -8.65
N GLU A 45 3.08 15.46 -8.38
CA GLU A 45 4.04 16.50 -8.78
C GLU A 45 4.15 16.64 -10.30
N LEU A 46 4.05 15.54 -11.03
CA LEU A 46 4.04 15.52 -12.49
C LEU A 46 2.69 15.92 -13.11
N GLY A 47 1.72 16.35 -12.29
CA GLY A 47 0.41 16.82 -12.75
C GLY A 47 -0.64 15.74 -12.93
N TYR A 48 -0.44 14.55 -12.34
CA TYR A 48 -1.36 13.41 -12.45
C TYR A 48 -1.91 12.98 -11.09
N ARG A 49 -3.13 12.46 -11.07
CA ARG A 49 -3.69 11.81 -9.87
C ARG A 49 -4.31 10.48 -10.26
N VAL A 50 -4.07 9.44 -9.47
CA VAL A 50 -4.73 8.14 -9.67
C VAL A 50 -6.11 8.17 -9.02
N ASP A 51 -7.14 7.71 -9.74
CA ASP A 51 -8.50 7.60 -9.22
C ASP A 51 -8.55 6.70 -7.97
N GLU A 52 -9.24 7.16 -6.92
CA GLU A 52 -9.35 6.46 -5.64
C GLU A 52 -9.91 5.04 -5.77
N LYS A 53 -10.70 4.77 -6.82
CA LYS A 53 -11.25 3.43 -7.09
C LYS A 53 -10.19 2.42 -7.52
N ILE A 54 -9.19 2.86 -8.29
CA ILE A 54 -8.12 1.97 -8.80
C ILE A 54 -6.84 2.05 -7.96
N ARG A 55 -6.70 3.11 -7.15
CA ARG A 55 -5.51 3.37 -6.33
C ARG A 55 -5.08 2.18 -5.46
N PRO A 56 -5.97 1.48 -4.72
CA PRO A 56 -5.56 0.32 -3.92
C PRO A 56 -4.99 -0.83 -4.77
N ALA A 57 -5.57 -1.10 -5.93
CA ALA A 57 -5.09 -2.14 -6.83
C ALA A 57 -3.72 -1.78 -7.45
N VAL A 58 -3.54 -0.51 -7.83
CA VAL A 58 -2.26 0.01 -8.32
C VAL A 58 -1.19 -0.07 -7.22
N GLU A 59 -1.53 0.33 -5.99
CA GLU A 59 -0.63 0.29 -4.84
C GLU A 59 -0.12 -1.14 -4.58
N ARG A 60 -1.03 -2.13 -4.54
CA ARG A 60 -0.65 -3.53 -4.33
C ARG A 60 0.33 -4.03 -5.38
N ARG A 61 0.07 -3.71 -6.65
CA ARG A 61 0.93 -4.09 -7.78
C ARG A 61 2.32 -3.46 -7.72
N LEU A 62 2.43 -2.27 -7.11
CA LEU A 62 3.70 -1.56 -6.96
C LEU A 62 4.49 -2.06 -5.73
N ARG A 63 3.80 -2.45 -4.66
CA ARG A 63 4.42 -2.90 -3.40
C ARG A 63 4.76 -4.39 -3.39
N PHE A 64 4.01 -5.22 -4.10
CA PHE A 64 4.09 -6.68 -4.00
C PHE A 64 4.34 -7.36 -5.35
N PRO A 65 5.04 -8.51 -5.36
CA PRO A 65 5.10 -9.37 -6.55
C PRO A 65 3.71 -9.81 -7.03
N PRO A 66 3.52 -10.14 -8.32
CA PRO A 66 2.21 -10.46 -8.89
C PRO A 66 1.42 -11.51 -8.09
N ALA A 67 2.04 -12.64 -7.74
CA ALA A 67 1.39 -13.70 -6.98
C ALA A 67 0.93 -13.25 -5.57
N THR A 68 1.72 -12.43 -4.90
CA THR A 68 1.37 -11.88 -3.57
C THR A 68 0.25 -10.84 -3.69
N ALA A 69 0.30 -9.98 -4.70
CA ALA A 69 -0.74 -8.99 -4.96
C ALA A 69 -2.10 -9.67 -5.27
N GLU A 70 -2.11 -10.69 -6.12
CA GLU A 70 -3.31 -11.49 -6.42
C GLU A 70 -3.87 -12.15 -5.17
N LYS A 71 -3.00 -12.75 -4.34
CA LYS A 71 -3.42 -13.35 -3.06
C LYS A 71 -4.02 -12.32 -2.10
N LEU A 72 -3.45 -11.12 -2.01
CA LEU A 72 -4.02 -10.02 -1.20
C LEU A 72 -5.40 -9.59 -1.72
N ASP A 73 -5.58 -9.52 -3.04
CA ASP A 73 -6.88 -9.20 -3.65
C ASP A 73 -7.93 -10.29 -3.34
N GLU A 74 -7.57 -11.57 -3.45
CA GLU A 74 -8.45 -12.68 -3.08
C GLU A 74 -8.86 -12.65 -1.61
N LEU A 75 -7.89 -12.41 -0.71
CA LEU A 75 -8.14 -12.30 0.72
C LEU A 75 -9.06 -11.10 1.03
N ALA A 76 -8.81 -9.94 0.41
CA ALA A 76 -9.67 -8.77 0.56
C ALA A 76 -11.11 -9.06 0.12
N LEU A 77 -11.31 -9.71 -1.04
CA LEU A 77 -12.64 -10.11 -1.51
C LEU A 77 -13.33 -11.09 -0.54
N LYS A 78 -12.60 -12.06 0.01
CA LYS A 78 -13.13 -12.98 1.04
C LYS A 78 -13.57 -12.21 2.29
N ILE A 79 -12.73 -11.28 2.78
CA ILE A 79 -13.04 -10.45 3.93
C ILE A 79 -14.29 -9.60 3.67
N TYR A 80 -14.39 -8.93 2.52
CA TYR A 80 -15.56 -8.12 2.17
C TYR A 80 -16.85 -8.93 2.06
N ARG A 81 -16.79 -10.15 1.54
CA ARG A 81 -17.96 -11.06 1.51
C ARG A 81 -18.42 -11.41 2.92
N LEU A 82 -17.48 -11.71 3.82
CA LEU A 82 -17.77 -12.05 5.22
C LEU A 82 -18.28 -10.83 6.02
N ALA A 83 -17.77 -9.64 5.72
CA ALA A 83 -18.21 -8.38 6.29
C ALA A 83 -19.49 -7.81 5.63
N ARG A 84 -19.92 -8.38 4.50
CA ARG A 84 -21.05 -7.92 3.66
C ARG A 84 -20.95 -6.49 3.13
N ARG A 85 -19.74 -5.91 3.13
CA ARG A 85 -19.45 -4.58 2.57
C ARG A 85 -17.97 -4.44 2.27
N THR A 86 -17.63 -3.46 1.44
CA THR A 86 -16.25 -3.03 1.22
C THR A 86 -15.87 -1.94 2.20
N PHE A 87 -14.60 -1.90 2.57
CA PHE A 87 -14.02 -0.88 3.44
C PHE A 87 -12.48 -0.90 3.34
N PRO A 88 -11.77 0.17 3.71
CA PRO A 88 -10.31 0.18 3.77
C PRO A 88 -9.79 -0.76 4.87
N LEU A 89 -9.24 -1.91 4.50
CA LEU A 89 -8.66 -2.91 5.43
C LEU A 89 -7.47 -2.40 6.24
N GLU A 90 -6.83 -1.33 5.77
CA GLU A 90 -5.65 -0.72 6.37
C GLU A 90 -6.00 0.46 7.29
N ASP A 91 -7.26 0.87 7.30
CA ASP A 91 -7.78 1.86 8.24
C ASP A 91 -8.10 1.16 9.56
N ALA A 92 -7.35 1.52 10.60
CA ALA A 92 -7.47 0.89 11.90
C ALA A 92 -8.85 1.12 12.54
N ASP A 93 -9.44 2.30 12.35
CA ASP A 93 -10.69 2.68 12.99
C ASP A 93 -11.87 2.03 12.27
N GLU A 94 -11.83 2.00 10.94
CA GLU A 94 -12.85 1.31 10.15
C GLU A 94 -12.80 -0.21 10.35
N LEU A 95 -11.60 -0.80 10.40
CA LEU A 95 -11.44 -2.21 10.74
C LEU A 95 -11.95 -2.50 12.16
N HIS A 96 -11.70 -1.61 13.13
CA HIS A 96 -12.21 -1.74 14.49
C HIS A 96 -13.74 -1.80 14.51
N ARG A 97 -14.37 -0.86 13.81
CA ARG A 97 -15.83 -0.79 13.67
C ARG A 97 -16.40 -2.08 13.09
N VAL A 98 -15.84 -2.59 12.00
CA VAL A 98 -16.29 -3.85 11.37
C VAL A 98 -16.18 -5.01 12.36
N LEU A 99 -15.03 -5.20 13.00
CA LEU A 99 -14.79 -6.36 13.85
C LEU A 99 -15.63 -6.33 15.13
N PHE A 100 -15.68 -5.20 15.83
CA PHE A 100 -16.20 -5.16 17.19
C PHE A 100 -17.60 -4.56 17.30
N GLU A 101 -18.03 -3.71 16.37
CA GLU A 101 -19.36 -3.11 16.40
C GLU A 101 -20.34 -3.86 15.51
N GLU A 102 -19.92 -4.19 14.28
CA GLU A 102 -20.80 -4.86 13.30
C GLU A 102 -20.82 -6.38 13.50
N LEU A 103 -19.64 -7.01 13.51
CA LEU A 103 -19.51 -8.46 13.66
C LEU A 103 -19.52 -8.91 15.13
N LYS A 104 -19.43 -7.97 16.07
CA LYS A 104 -19.54 -8.20 17.52
C LYS A 104 -18.57 -9.25 18.05
N LEU A 105 -17.33 -9.27 17.54
CA LEU A 105 -16.29 -10.15 18.06
C LEU A 105 -15.98 -9.82 19.53
N PRO A 106 -15.55 -10.81 20.34
CA PRO A 106 -15.14 -10.55 21.71
C PRO A 106 -13.96 -9.56 21.71
N ARG A 107 -13.99 -8.58 22.62
CA ARG A 107 -12.90 -7.60 22.75
C ARG A 107 -11.81 -8.20 23.64
N PRO A 108 -10.57 -8.36 23.15
CA PRO A 108 -9.45 -8.76 24.01
C PRO A 108 -9.23 -7.69 25.08
N ALA A 109 -8.90 -8.13 26.30
CA ALA A 109 -8.44 -7.23 27.36
C ALA A 109 -7.00 -6.79 27.07
N ALA A 110 -6.80 -5.98 26.04
CA ALA A 110 -5.50 -5.41 25.70
C ALA A 110 -5.46 -3.93 26.09
N ALA A 111 -4.93 -3.64 27.28
CA ALA A 111 -4.72 -2.26 27.70
C ALA A 111 -3.61 -1.61 26.86
N GLY A 112 -3.95 -0.59 26.07
CA GLY A 112 -2.99 0.29 25.39
C GLY A 112 -2.55 -0.10 23.98
N VAL A 113 -2.95 -1.27 23.44
CA VAL A 113 -2.60 -1.67 22.06
C VAL A 113 -3.75 -1.34 21.11
N LYS A 114 -3.48 -0.58 20.04
CA LYS A 114 -4.41 -0.43 18.92
C LYS A 114 -4.49 -1.76 18.15
N LEU A 115 -5.39 -2.64 18.56
CA LEU A 115 -5.55 -4.01 18.02
C LEU A 115 -5.62 -4.07 16.48
N THR A 116 -6.31 -3.11 15.89
CA THR A 116 -6.58 -3.04 14.45
C THR A 116 -5.58 -2.20 13.68
N ALA A 117 -4.58 -1.61 14.34
CA ALA A 117 -3.51 -0.92 13.65
C ALA A 117 -2.82 -1.89 12.67
N PRO A 118 -2.43 -1.42 11.47
CA PRO A 118 -1.65 -2.24 10.56
C PRO A 118 -0.35 -2.74 11.19
N LEU A 119 0.07 -3.93 10.79
CA LEU A 119 1.31 -4.51 11.28
C LEU A 119 2.51 -3.73 10.74
N ALA A 120 3.54 -3.60 11.57
CA ALA A 120 4.78 -2.99 11.14
C ALA A 120 5.45 -3.86 10.07
N TYR A 121 6.02 -3.22 9.05
CA TYR A 121 6.86 -3.91 8.08
C TYR A 121 8.02 -4.62 8.79
N HIS A 122 8.30 -5.84 8.35
CA HIS A 122 9.41 -6.64 8.82
C HIS A 122 10.29 -7.03 7.65
N ALA A 123 11.56 -6.64 7.71
CA ALA A 123 12.51 -6.91 6.65
C ALA A 123 12.96 -8.37 6.70
N GLY A 124 12.56 -9.17 5.70
CA GLY A 124 13.11 -10.49 5.38
C GLY A 124 13.23 -11.45 6.57
N ARG A 125 14.42 -11.49 7.18
CA ARG A 125 14.80 -12.41 8.28
C ARG A 125 14.31 -11.99 9.66
N ALA A 126 13.73 -10.81 9.81
CA ALA A 126 13.15 -10.37 11.08
C ALA A 126 11.97 -11.27 11.46
N LYS A 127 11.88 -11.65 12.74
CA LYS A 127 10.73 -12.42 13.24
C LYS A 127 9.46 -11.59 13.01
N PRO A 128 8.40 -12.15 12.39
CA PRO A 128 7.13 -11.46 12.26
C PRO A 128 6.63 -10.98 13.61
N VAL A 129 6.17 -9.73 13.67
CA VAL A 129 5.46 -9.20 14.83
C VAL A 129 4.19 -10.03 14.99
N GLU A 130 3.93 -10.50 16.20
CA GLU A 130 2.71 -11.24 16.51
C GLU A 130 1.51 -10.31 16.34
N ASP A 131 0.51 -10.75 15.59
CA ASP A 131 -0.68 -9.95 15.33
C ASP A 131 -1.52 -9.86 16.61
N PRO A 132 -1.83 -8.66 17.14
CA PRO A 132 -2.69 -8.53 18.32
C PRO A 132 -4.08 -9.18 18.14
N LEU A 133 -4.52 -9.37 16.90
CA LEU A 133 -5.78 -10.03 16.56
C LEU A 133 -5.69 -11.57 16.60
N GLU A 134 -4.52 -12.15 16.80
CA GLU A 134 -4.31 -13.60 16.86
C GLU A 134 -5.14 -14.25 17.98
N ALA A 135 -5.34 -13.55 19.09
CA ALA A 135 -6.19 -13.98 20.19
C ALA A 135 -7.67 -14.18 19.81
N LEU A 136 -8.10 -13.62 18.66
CA LEU A 136 -9.44 -13.76 18.11
C LEU A 136 -9.54 -14.85 17.05
N ARG A 137 -8.46 -15.60 16.81
CA ARG A 137 -8.49 -16.74 15.89
C ARG A 137 -9.62 -17.71 16.26
N GLY A 138 -10.41 -18.10 15.27
CA GLY A 138 -11.58 -18.97 15.47
C GLY A 138 -12.84 -18.27 16.01
N ALA A 139 -12.77 -17.01 16.46
CA ALA A 139 -13.95 -16.29 16.97
C ALA A 139 -14.97 -15.96 15.86
N HIS A 140 -14.51 -15.80 14.62
CA HIS A 140 -15.35 -15.57 13.46
C HIS A 140 -14.64 -16.02 12.17
N PRO A 141 -15.34 -16.52 11.13
CA PRO A 141 -14.73 -16.93 9.86
C PRO A 141 -13.90 -15.86 9.14
N ILE A 142 -14.12 -14.57 9.46
CA ILE A 142 -13.36 -13.43 8.93
C ILE A 142 -11.91 -13.41 9.42
N MET A 143 -11.61 -14.03 10.56
CA MET A 143 -10.32 -13.90 11.23
C MET A 143 -9.21 -14.59 10.47
N GLU A 144 -9.44 -15.80 9.94
CA GLU A 144 -8.46 -16.52 9.14
C GLU A 144 -7.94 -15.73 7.94
N PRO A 145 -8.81 -15.25 7.01
CA PRO A 145 -8.33 -14.46 5.88
C PRO A 145 -7.79 -13.09 6.30
N LEU A 146 -8.28 -12.49 7.39
CA LEU A 146 -7.77 -11.21 7.88
C LEU A 146 -6.35 -11.31 8.44
N LEU A 147 -6.08 -12.32 9.28
CA LEU A 147 -4.75 -12.57 9.84
C LEU A 147 -3.74 -12.89 8.71
N GLU A 148 -4.17 -13.66 7.71
CA GLU A 148 -3.32 -13.92 6.55
C GLU A 148 -3.07 -12.66 5.71
N TYR A 149 -4.10 -11.83 5.49
CA TYR A 149 -3.98 -10.56 4.78
C TYR A 149 -2.96 -9.65 5.47
N ARG A 150 -3.11 -9.45 6.78
CA ARG A 150 -2.24 -8.58 7.60
C ARG A 150 -0.80 -9.06 7.61
N ARG A 151 -0.59 -10.38 7.74
CA ARG A 151 0.75 -10.99 7.65
C ARG A 151 1.41 -10.72 6.30
N LEU A 152 0.68 -10.89 5.19
CA LEU A 152 1.21 -10.65 3.85
C LEU A 152 1.47 -9.16 3.60
N GLU A 153 0.57 -8.29 4.04
CA GLU A 153 0.73 -6.84 3.89
C GLU A 153 2.00 -6.33 4.58
N ALA A 154 2.33 -6.88 5.76
CA ALA A 154 3.54 -6.56 6.50
C ALA A 154 4.86 -7.01 5.83
N THR A 155 4.81 -7.78 4.73
CA THR A 155 6.02 -8.25 4.02
C THR A 155 6.65 -7.22 3.10
N ALA A 156 5.95 -6.12 2.80
CA ALA A 156 6.48 -5.02 2.00
C ALA A 156 6.25 -3.67 2.70
N PRO A 157 7.22 -2.75 2.66
CA PRO A 157 7.04 -1.44 3.25
C PRO A 157 5.89 -0.69 2.56
N ARG A 158 5.23 0.16 3.34
CA ARG A 158 4.28 1.15 2.83
C ARG A 158 5.02 2.30 2.18
N PHE A 159 4.34 3.04 1.31
CA PHE A 159 4.92 4.24 0.74
C PHE A 159 5.17 5.31 1.80
N ALA A 160 6.23 6.08 1.58
CA ALA A 160 6.63 7.14 2.49
C ALA A 160 5.51 8.18 2.66
N PRO A 161 5.32 8.72 3.88
CA PRO A 161 4.38 9.82 4.10
C PRO A 161 4.84 11.07 3.32
N ARG A 162 3.90 11.98 3.06
CA ARG A 162 4.15 13.21 2.28
C ARG A 162 5.33 14.02 2.82
N GLU A 163 5.46 14.12 4.14
CA GLU A 163 6.57 14.85 4.77
C GLU A 163 7.93 14.27 4.38
N LEU A 164 8.10 12.95 4.48
CA LEU A 164 9.34 12.27 4.11
C LEU A 164 9.61 12.41 2.60
N TYR A 165 8.56 12.29 1.76
CA TYR A 165 8.67 12.54 0.32
C TYR A 165 9.20 13.95 0.02
N LEU A 166 8.65 14.99 0.66
CA LEU A 166 9.09 16.37 0.46
C LEU A 166 10.52 16.60 0.94
N ARG A 167 10.93 15.98 2.06
CA ARG A 167 12.31 16.03 2.54
C ARG A 167 13.29 15.36 1.57
N LEU A 168 12.90 14.23 0.96
CA LEU A 168 13.68 13.61 -0.11
C LEU A 168 13.77 14.55 -1.31
N ARG A 169 12.66 15.15 -1.77
CA ARG A 169 12.66 16.10 -2.89
C ARG A 169 13.58 17.30 -2.67
N ARG A 170 13.70 17.79 -1.44
CA ARG A 170 14.59 18.91 -1.07
C ARG A 170 16.06 18.50 -0.83
N GLY A 171 16.39 17.21 -0.88
CA GLY A 171 17.73 16.72 -0.60
C GLY A 171 18.13 16.80 0.88
N GLU A 172 17.16 16.93 1.79
CA GLU A 172 17.37 17.11 3.25
C GLU A 172 17.56 15.78 4.01
N THR A 173 17.66 14.67 3.29
CA THR A 173 17.75 13.33 3.87
C THR A 173 19.04 12.68 3.39
N TRP A 174 19.89 12.24 4.31
CA TRP A 174 21.07 11.47 3.95
C TRP A 174 20.69 10.08 3.43
N HIS A 175 21.30 9.66 2.33
CA HIS A 175 21.15 8.32 1.76
C HIS A 175 22.43 7.92 0.99
N PRO A 176 22.73 6.62 0.88
CA PRO A 176 23.90 6.13 0.13
C PRO A 176 23.66 6.02 -1.39
N ILE A 177 22.44 6.28 -1.85
CA ILE A 177 22.07 6.17 -3.28
C ILE A 177 22.65 7.37 -4.04
N SER A 178 23.59 7.13 -4.95
CA SER A 178 24.22 8.18 -5.77
C SER A 178 23.67 8.29 -7.19
N ARG A 179 22.98 7.24 -7.66
CA ARG A 179 22.39 7.17 -8.99
C ARG A 179 21.15 6.29 -8.97
N LEU A 180 20.09 6.77 -9.62
CA LEU A 180 18.86 6.02 -9.82
C LEU A 180 18.41 6.20 -11.26
N GLN A 181 17.97 5.11 -11.90
CA GLN A 181 17.45 5.13 -13.26
C GLN A 181 16.19 4.28 -13.36
N ALA A 182 15.13 4.87 -13.87
CA ALA A 182 13.92 4.15 -14.23
C ALA A 182 14.11 3.51 -15.61
N ARG A 183 13.69 2.25 -15.74
CA ARG A 183 13.75 1.50 -17.00
C ARG A 183 12.46 0.71 -17.18
N LEU A 184 11.97 0.67 -18.41
CA LEU A 184 10.89 -0.23 -18.78
C LEU A 184 11.49 -1.61 -19.07
N HIS A 185 11.03 -2.64 -18.37
CA HIS A 185 11.31 -4.02 -18.77
C HIS A 185 10.18 -4.50 -19.67
N LYS A 186 10.55 -5.06 -20.84
CA LYS A 186 9.58 -5.82 -21.63
C LYS A 186 9.19 -7.03 -20.79
N ALA A 187 7.89 -7.25 -20.61
CA ALA A 187 7.42 -8.46 -19.96
C ALA A 187 7.95 -9.67 -20.73
N ASP A 188 8.66 -10.58 -20.04
CA ASP A 188 8.96 -11.89 -20.61
C ASP A 188 7.63 -12.56 -20.94
N LYS A 189 7.49 -13.03 -22.19
CA LYS A 189 6.39 -13.89 -22.59
C LYS A 189 6.47 -15.16 -21.76
N ARG A 190 5.69 -15.27 -20.69
CA ARG A 190 5.40 -16.52 -20.00
C ARG A 190 3.90 -16.68 -19.91
#